data_AF-A0A2D4JDJ5-F1
#
_entry.id   AF-A0A2D4JDJ5-F1
#
_cell.length_a   1.000
_cell.length_b   1.000
_cell.length_c   1.000
_cell.angle_alpha   90.00
_cell.angle_beta   90.00
_cell.angle_gamma   90.00
#
_symmetry.space_group_name_H-M   'P 1'
#
loop_
_entity.id
_entity.type
_entity.pdbx_description
1 polymer ?
#
loop_
_entity_poly.entity_id
_entity_poly.type
_entity_poly.pdbx_seq_one_letter_code
_entity_poly.pdbx_strand_id
1 'polypeptide(L)'
;MVTMKTFKSKQWFGASVNTWKQSIMACAPLQHWNAMDNKEEATKTPVGSCFLATGDLQNFSEYSPCRQIHMHSAYMSGLSGSDNRYCEIGFSFTISLSGRPMLGAPGGYYFTGKC
;
A
#
# COMPACT_ATOMS: atom_id res chain seq x y z
N MET A 1 -12.11 -19.92 0.43
CA MET A 1 -12.64 -18.55 0.36
C MET A 1 -11.57 -17.65 0.90
N VAL A 2 -11.12 -16.67 0.11
CA VAL A 2 -9.98 -15.84 0.50
C VAL A 2 -10.39 -14.86 1.60
N THR A 3 -9.77 -14.97 2.77
CA THR A 3 -9.90 -14.02 3.87
C THR A 3 -8.80 -12.99 3.80
N MET A 4 -9.16 -11.72 3.95
CA MET A 4 -8.23 -10.60 3.85
C MET A 4 -8.13 -9.88 5.19
N LYS A 5 -6.91 -9.51 5.60
CA LYS A 5 -6.66 -8.85 6.87
C LYS A 5 -5.67 -7.69 6.73
N THR A 6 -6.10 -6.53 7.21
CA THR A 6 -5.25 -5.35 7.38
C THR A 6 -4.82 -5.21 8.83
N PHE A 7 -3.54 -4.92 9.06
CA PHE A 7 -2.98 -4.70 10.39
C PHE A 7 -2.49 -3.25 10.50
N LYS A 8 -3.11 -2.49 11.41
CA LYS A 8 -2.87 -1.05 11.58
C LYS A 8 -1.91 -0.69 12.71
N SER A 9 -1.54 -1.65 13.56
CA SER A 9 -0.60 -1.43 14.66
C SER A 9 0.78 -1.03 14.12
N LYS A 10 1.34 0.08 14.62
CA LYS A 10 2.65 0.62 14.19
C LYS A 10 2.75 0.85 12.67
N GLN A 11 1.63 1.15 12.00
CA GLN A 11 1.61 1.33 10.55
C GLN A 11 2.26 2.62 10.03
N TRP A 12 2.69 3.51 10.94
CA TRP A 12 3.28 4.80 10.60
C TRP A 12 2.35 5.69 9.76
N PHE A 13 1.06 5.74 10.12
CA PHE A 13 0.12 6.63 9.46
C PHE A 13 0.50 8.09 9.69
N GLY A 14 0.66 8.84 8.60
CA GLY A 14 1.18 10.20 8.61
C GLY A 14 2.69 10.30 8.36
N ALA A 15 3.38 9.21 8.03
CA ALA A 15 4.80 9.26 7.67
C ALA A 15 5.08 10.15 6.45
N SER A 16 4.16 10.19 5.49
CA SER A 16 4.14 11.17 4.41
C SER A 16 2.76 11.79 4.31
N VAL A 17 2.69 13.12 4.20
CA VAL A 17 1.44 13.88 4.06
C VAL A 17 1.66 14.97 3.02
N ASN A 18 0.67 15.18 2.16
CA ASN A 18 0.66 16.31 1.24
C ASN A 18 -0.78 16.77 0.98
N THR A 19 -0.93 18.01 0.55
CA THR A 19 -2.22 18.63 0.30
C THR A 19 -2.29 19.19 -1.12
N TRP A 20 -3.49 19.21 -1.68
CA TRP A 20 -3.75 19.86 -2.96
C TRP A 20 -5.18 20.39 -2.97
N LYS A 21 -5.33 21.72 -3.10
CA LYS A 21 -6.63 22.41 -2.93
C LYS A 21 -7.29 22.01 -1.60
N GLN A 22 -8.56 21.62 -1.59
CA GLN A 22 -9.28 21.12 -0.40
C GLN A 22 -9.09 19.61 -0.14
N SER A 23 -7.99 19.01 -0.64
CA SER A 23 -7.72 17.59 -0.46
C SER A 23 -6.45 17.36 0.35
N ILE A 24 -6.47 16.35 1.22
CA ILE A 24 -5.34 15.92 2.03
C ILE A 24 -5.13 14.44 1.76
N MET A 25 -3.90 14.04 1.45
CA MET A 25 -3.53 12.63 1.40
C MET A 25 -2.44 12.33 2.42
N ALA A 26 -2.64 11.27 3.19
CA ALA A 26 -1.69 10.80 4.20
C ALA A 26 -1.44 9.30 4.04
N CYS A 27 -0.19 8.86 4.17
CA CYS A 27 0.19 7.47 3.96
C CYS A 27 0.67 6.77 5.24
N ALA A 28 0.50 5.45 5.25
CA ALA A 28 0.93 4.50 6.27
C ALA A 28 1.78 3.41 5.58
N PRO A 29 3.08 3.67 5.28
CA PRO A 29 3.92 2.75 4.53
C PRO A 29 4.10 1.39 5.22
N LEU A 30 4.07 1.36 6.56
CA LEU A 30 4.19 0.12 7.34
C LEU A 30 2.84 -0.54 7.65
N GLN A 31 1.75 -0.16 6.98
CA GLN A 31 0.49 -0.87 7.11
C GLN A 31 0.63 -2.28 6.51
N HIS A 32 0.49 -3.30 7.33
CA HIS A 32 0.63 -4.68 6.88
C HIS A 32 -0.69 -5.24 6.35
N TRP A 33 -0.56 -6.19 5.43
CA TRP A 33 -1.66 -6.90 4.78
C TRP A 33 -1.38 -8.40 4.75
N ASN A 34 -2.42 -9.22 4.82
CA ASN A 34 -2.35 -10.65 4.53
C ASN A 34 -3.63 -11.10 3.82
N ALA A 35 -3.49 -12.02 2.86
CA ALA A 35 -4.59 -12.76 2.26
C ALA A 35 -4.38 -14.25 2.58
N MET A 36 -5.43 -14.93 3.02
CA MET A 36 -5.38 -16.32 3.49
C MET A 36 -6.44 -17.13 2.75
N ASP A 37 -6.09 -18.29 2.21
CA ASP A 37 -7.05 -19.23 1.64
C ASP A 37 -6.77 -20.64 2.15
N ASN A 38 -7.68 -21.15 2.98
CA ASN A 38 -7.54 -22.43 3.67
C ASN A 38 -6.25 -22.52 4.50
N LYS A 39 -5.25 -23.30 4.05
CA LYS A 39 -3.96 -23.50 4.74
C LYS A 39 -2.83 -22.66 4.15
N GLU A 40 -3.09 -21.90 3.08
CA GLU A 40 -2.11 -21.03 2.45
C GLU A 40 -2.35 -19.57 2.83
N GLU A 41 -1.26 -18.79 2.82
CA GLU A 41 -1.32 -17.35 2.99
C GLU A 41 -0.34 -16.62 2.07
N ALA A 42 -0.65 -15.36 1.76
CA ALA A 42 0.25 -14.44 1.07
C ALA A 42 1.42 -14.00 1.97
N THR A 43 1.33 -14.27 3.28
CA THR A 43 2.14 -13.79 4.41
C THR A 43 1.81 -12.35 4.82
N LYS A 44 2.05 -12.03 6.10
CA LYS A 44 1.85 -10.69 6.64
C LYS A 44 3.02 -9.77 6.28
N THR A 45 2.82 -8.85 5.34
CA THR A 45 3.89 -7.99 4.81
C THR A 45 3.48 -6.52 4.70
N PRO A 46 4.44 -5.57 4.74
CA PRO A 46 4.17 -4.14 4.72
C PRO A 46 3.89 -3.63 3.29
N VAL A 47 2.68 -3.84 2.80
CA VAL A 47 2.28 -3.35 1.47
C VAL A 47 2.12 -1.83 1.41
N GLY A 48 1.83 -1.19 2.56
CA GLY A 48 1.53 0.23 2.66
C GLY A 48 0.12 0.60 2.19
N SER A 49 -0.30 1.84 2.49
CA SER A 49 -1.56 2.41 2.04
C SER A 49 -1.57 3.93 2.20
N CYS A 50 -2.33 4.63 1.37
CA CYS A 50 -2.59 6.05 1.50
C CYS A 50 -4.08 6.32 1.62
N PHE A 51 -4.44 7.38 2.34
CA PHE A 51 -5.82 7.79 2.59
C PHE A 51 -5.99 9.20 2.08
N LEU A 52 -6.96 9.39 1.20
CA LEU A 52 -7.31 10.68 0.61
C LEU A 52 -8.60 11.19 1.26
N ALA A 53 -8.51 12.36 1.88
CA ALA A 53 -9.64 13.13 2.36
C ALA A 53 -9.93 14.26 1.35
N THR A 54 -11.20 14.43 0.97
CA THR A 54 -11.64 15.49 0.03
C THR A 54 -12.88 16.21 0.55
N GLY A 55 -13.16 17.39 -0.02
CA GLY A 55 -14.34 18.19 0.32
C GLY A 55 -14.35 18.60 1.79
N ASP A 56 -13.23 19.14 2.30
CA ASP A 56 -13.08 19.56 3.70
C ASP A 56 -13.37 18.44 4.71
N LEU A 57 -12.71 17.29 4.51
CA LEU A 57 -12.79 16.10 5.37
C LEU A 57 -14.16 15.39 5.37
N GLN A 58 -14.99 15.60 4.34
CA GLN A 58 -16.29 14.93 4.22
C GLN A 58 -16.20 13.55 3.58
N ASN A 59 -15.24 13.34 2.68
CA ASN A 59 -15.09 12.08 1.95
C ASN A 59 -13.70 11.49 2.16
N PHE A 60 -13.64 10.21 2.53
CA PHE A 60 -12.39 9.47 2.72
C PHE A 60 -12.33 8.28 1.77
N SER A 61 -11.18 8.10 1.12
CA SER A 61 -10.92 6.95 0.24
C SER A 61 -9.53 6.36 0.53
N GLU A 62 -9.40 5.06 0.39
CA GLU A 62 -8.14 4.34 0.55
C GLU A 62 -7.51 4.01 -0.81
N TYR A 63 -6.21 4.23 -0.94
CA TYR A 63 -5.39 3.86 -2.08
C TYR A 63 -4.31 2.87 -1.64
N SER A 64 -4.44 1.60 -2.04
CA SER A 64 -3.56 0.49 -1.65
C SER A 64 -3.25 -0.46 -2.83
N PRO A 65 -2.61 0.02 -3.92
CA PRO A 65 -2.43 -0.77 -5.15
C PRO A 65 -1.47 -1.95 -5.02
N CYS A 66 -0.74 -2.08 -3.90
CA CYS A 66 0.16 -3.21 -3.64
C CYS A 66 -0.51 -4.38 -2.94
N ARG A 67 -1.77 -4.26 -2.50
CA ARG A 67 -2.53 -5.38 -1.94
C ARG A 67 -2.85 -6.38 -3.05
N GLN A 68 -2.32 -7.58 -2.92
CA GLN A 68 -2.63 -8.71 -3.79
C GLN A 68 -3.14 -9.89 -2.97
N ILE A 69 -3.80 -10.83 -3.64
CA ILE A 69 -4.35 -12.06 -3.05
C ILE A 69 -3.59 -13.32 -3.48
N HIS A 70 -2.42 -13.17 -4.11
CA HIS A 70 -1.57 -14.30 -4.45
C HIS A 70 -0.97 -14.89 -3.18
N MET A 71 -1.08 -16.21 -3.02
CA MET A 71 -0.48 -16.94 -1.91
C MET A 71 1.04 -17.02 -2.08
N HIS A 72 1.76 -17.30 -0.99
CA HIS A 72 3.21 -17.42 -1.00
C HIS A 72 3.73 -18.40 -2.08
N SER A 73 3.01 -19.50 -2.28
CA SER A 73 3.27 -20.53 -3.30
C SER A 73 3.40 -19.95 -4.71
N ALA A 74 2.59 -18.96 -5.07
CA ALA A 74 2.62 -18.31 -6.38
C ALA A 74 3.90 -17.48 -6.61
N TYR A 75 4.45 -16.87 -5.56
CA TYR A 75 5.73 -16.15 -5.64
C TYR A 75 6.92 -17.10 -5.75
N MET A 76 6.84 -18.28 -5.13
CA MET A 76 7.85 -19.32 -5.24
C MET A 76 7.85 -20.01 -6.62
N SER A 77 6.70 -20.08 -7.29
CA SER A 77 6.55 -20.78 -8.58
C SER A 77 6.70 -19.93 -9.83
N GLY A 78 6.76 -18.59 -9.70
CA GLY A 78 6.99 -17.73 -10.87
C GLY A 78 6.70 -16.24 -10.72
N LEU A 79 6.06 -15.80 -9.62
CA LEU A 79 5.73 -14.38 -9.42
C LEU A 79 6.80 -13.56 -8.68
N SER A 80 7.97 -14.14 -8.35
CA SER A 80 9.02 -13.47 -7.55
C SER A 80 9.43 -12.09 -8.08
N GLY A 81 9.61 -11.95 -9.40
CA GLY A 81 9.95 -10.66 -10.03
C GLY A 81 8.82 -9.62 -9.99
N SER A 82 7.60 -10.03 -9.67
CA SER A 82 6.41 -9.17 -9.54
C SER A 82 5.98 -8.95 -8.08
N ASP A 83 6.82 -9.33 -7.11
CA ASP A 83 6.47 -9.35 -5.69
C ASP A 83 6.30 -7.94 -5.11
N ASN A 84 5.05 -7.56 -4.86
CA ASN A 84 4.67 -6.26 -4.29
C ASN A 84 4.34 -6.34 -2.79
N ARG A 85 4.57 -7.49 -2.15
CA ARG A 85 4.21 -7.71 -0.74
C ARG A 85 4.93 -6.77 0.21
N TYR A 86 6.13 -6.31 -0.17
CA TYR A 86 6.97 -5.42 0.62
C TYR A 86 6.93 -3.97 0.13
N CYS A 87 5.98 -3.59 -0.73
CA CYS A 87 5.95 -2.28 -1.39
C CYS A 87 6.28 -1.07 -0.52
N GLU A 88 5.68 -1.00 0.68
CA GLU A 88 5.70 0.18 1.54
C GLU A 88 5.22 1.44 0.80
N ILE A 89 4.13 1.33 0.04
CA ILE A 89 3.66 2.45 -0.77
C ILE A 89 3.33 3.67 0.10
N GLY A 90 3.78 4.84 -0.36
CA GLY A 90 3.68 6.08 0.40
C GLY A 90 4.83 6.25 1.41
N PHE A 91 5.95 5.53 1.22
CA PHE A 91 7.21 5.85 1.90
C PHE A 91 7.69 7.25 1.52
N SER A 92 7.58 7.58 0.23
CA SER A 92 7.68 8.96 -0.27
C SER A 92 6.42 9.32 -1.06
N PHE A 93 6.04 10.59 -1.03
CA PHE A 93 4.80 11.06 -1.63
C PHE A 93 4.93 12.52 -2.07
N THR A 94 4.48 12.80 -3.29
CA THR A 94 4.26 14.17 -3.77
C THR A 94 3.00 14.25 -4.63
N ILE A 95 2.49 15.47 -4.81
CA ILE A 95 1.37 15.75 -5.71
C ILE A 95 1.88 16.68 -6.80
N SER A 96 1.64 16.32 -8.07
CA SER A 96 2.01 17.17 -9.19
C SER A 96 1.19 18.47 -9.21
N LEU A 97 1.62 19.46 -10.01
CA LEU A 97 0.86 20.69 -10.22
C LEU A 97 -0.55 20.44 -10.77
N SER A 98 -0.74 19.36 -11.54
CA SER A 98 -2.05 18.95 -12.06
C SER A 98 -2.92 18.22 -11.03
N GLY A 99 -2.45 18.02 -9.80
CA GLY A 99 -3.17 17.30 -8.75
C GLY A 99 -3.04 15.79 -8.81
N ARG A 100 -2.06 15.24 -9.56
CA ARG A 100 -1.83 13.79 -9.65
C ARG A 100 -0.94 13.32 -8.49
N PRO A 101 -1.41 12.38 -7.64
CA PRO A 101 -0.55 11.75 -6.62
C PRO A 101 0.56 10.94 -7.27
N MET A 102 1.78 11.05 -6.74
CA MET A 102 2.96 10.27 -7.11
C MET A 102 3.56 9.65 -5.85
N LEU A 103 3.61 8.32 -5.78
CA LEU A 103 3.87 7.58 -4.56
C LEU A 103 5.06 6.64 -4.74
N GLY A 104 6.11 6.85 -3.97
CA GLY A 104 7.23 5.92 -3.92
C GLY A 104 6.90 4.69 -3.08
N ALA A 105 7.30 3.53 -3.58
CA ALA A 105 7.17 2.23 -2.93
C ALA A 105 8.53 1.49 -3.04
N PRO A 106 9.47 1.74 -2.12
CA PRO A 106 10.86 1.27 -2.24
C PRO A 106 10.98 -0.26 -2.20
N GLY A 107 10.05 -0.96 -1.55
CA GLY A 107 10.08 -2.42 -1.49
C GLY A 107 9.32 -3.13 -2.62
N GLY A 108 8.79 -2.37 -3.60
CA GLY A 108 8.10 -2.94 -4.77
C GLY A 108 9.02 -3.82 -5.61
N TYR A 109 8.46 -4.83 -6.29
CA TYR A 109 9.20 -5.79 -7.10
C TYR A 109 10.39 -6.41 -6.34
N TYR A 110 10.12 -6.94 -5.15
CA TYR A 110 11.12 -7.52 -4.25
C TYR A 110 12.32 -6.57 -4.02
N PHE A 111 12.03 -5.38 -3.47
CA PHE A 111 13.04 -4.35 -3.13
C PHE A 111 13.80 -3.73 -4.31
N THR A 112 13.32 -3.92 -5.55
CA THR A 112 13.82 -3.14 -6.70
C THR A 112 13.30 -1.68 -6.65
N GLY A 113 12.11 -1.49 -6.08
CA GLY A 113 11.42 -0.21 -6.00
C GLY A 113 10.45 0.01 -7.16
N LYS A 114 9.39 0.80 -6.90
CA LYS A 114 8.47 1.31 -7.92
C LYS A 114 7.89 2.67 -7.54
N CYS A 115 7.35 3.37 -8.55
CA CYS A 115 6.72 4.68 -8.43
C CYS A 115 5.32 4.67 -9.09
#